data_AF-A0A7K4DMQ7-F1
#
_entry.id   AF-A0A7K4DMQ7-F1
#
_cell.length_a   1.000
_cell.length_b   1.000
_cell.length_c   1.000
_cell.angle_alpha   90.00
_cell.angle_beta   90.00
_cell.angle_gamma   90.00
#
_symmetry.space_group_name_H-M   'P 1'
#
loop_
_entity.id
_entity.type
_entity.pdbx_description
1 polymer ?
#
loop_
_entity_poly.entity_id
_entity_poly.type
_entity_poly.pdbx_seq_one_letter_code
_entity_poly.pdbx_strand_id
1 'polypeptide(L)'
;MPRPWSKEEKEIIKKNLLIEARRLFEKYGLQKTTVDEIARAVNISKGSFYIFYQSKEELYFDVLEDVEREFKDKMFKNAFEPGMNRRKSFKSFLNQMIDLLITMPLYKEITSSNYELLLRKLPEETLEEHMQRDQEEVSKFFNYWMDQGWMKKVDIEALNGLFLSLIHFVIHRDDFKGSNFEAAKDLWIDALANYLIIEDDKAEEIKVK
;
A
#
# COMPACT_ATOMS: atom_id res chain seq x y z
N MET A 1 -35.43 -20.72 13.32
CA MET A 1 -34.22 -19.92 13.07
C MET A 1 -33.37 -20.66 12.04
N PRO A 2 -32.74 -19.98 11.07
CA PRO A 2 -31.80 -20.64 10.16
C PRO A 2 -30.63 -21.25 10.94
N ARG A 3 -30.07 -22.35 10.43
CA ARG A 3 -28.90 -23.00 11.04
C ARG A 3 -27.70 -22.04 11.01
N PRO A 4 -26.90 -21.94 12.08
CA PRO A 4 -25.66 -21.18 12.05
C PRO A 4 -24.68 -21.80 11.06
N TRP A 5 -23.99 -20.96 10.29
CA TRP A 5 -22.96 -21.38 9.35
C TRP A 5 -21.82 -22.13 10.05
N SER A 6 -21.32 -23.17 9.39
CA SER A 6 -20.07 -23.84 9.76
C SER A 6 -18.89 -22.88 9.62
N LYS A 7 -17.73 -23.26 10.17
CA LYS A 7 -16.51 -22.48 10.00
C LYS A 7 -16.13 -22.37 8.52
N GLU A 8 -16.19 -23.48 7.79
CA GLU A 8 -15.89 -23.54 6.36
C GLU A 8 -16.85 -22.66 5.53
N GLU A 9 -18.14 -22.67 5.86
CA GLU A 9 -19.12 -21.79 5.20
C GLU A 9 -18.80 -20.31 5.46
N LYS A 10 -18.41 -19.95 6.69
CA LYS A 10 -17.99 -18.58 7.02
C LYS A 10 -16.75 -18.16 6.23
N GLU A 11 -15.74 -19.03 6.10
CA GLU A 11 -14.54 -18.72 5.31
C GLU A 11 -14.87 -18.51 3.83
N ILE A 12 -15.74 -19.35 3.25
CA ILE A 12 -16.20 -19.20 1.86
C ILE A 12 -16.94 -17.87 1.68
N ILE A 13 -17.84 -17.52 2.62
CA ILE A 13 -18.59 -16.26 2.57
C ILE A 13 -17.62 -15.07 2.71
N LYS A 14 -16.68 -15.10 3.65
CA LYS A 14 -15.69 -14.03 3.84
C LYS A 14 -14.86 -13.81 2.57
N LYS A 15 -14.40 -14.90 1.95
CA LYS A 15 -13.67 -14.84 0.67
C LYS A 15 -14.51 -14.23 -0.46
N ASN A 16 -15.78 -14.64 -0.58
CA ASN A 16 -16.67 -14.10 -1.60
C ASN A 16 -17.00 -12.62 -1.35
N LEU A 17 -17.12 -12.20 -0.08
CA LEU A 17 -17.25 -10.78 0.30
C LEU A 17 -16.05 -9.98 -0.20
N LEU A 18 -14.82 -10.44 0.00
CA LEU A 18 -13.62 -9.76 -0.51
C LEU A 18 -13.65 -9.62 -2.04
N ILE A 19 -13.91 -10.71 -2.75
CA ILE A 19 -13.91 -10.74 -4.23
C ILE A 19 -14.97 -9.80 -4.81
N GLU A 20 -16.22 -9.93 -4.36
CA GLU A 20 -17.32 -9.11 -4.90
C GLU A 20 -17.21 -7.66 -4.45
N ALA A 21 -16.74 -7.39 -3.22
CA ALA A 21 -16.51 -6.04 -2.76
C ALA A 21 -15.40 -5.36 -3.57
N ARG A 22 -14.26 -6.02 -3.82
CA ARG A 22 -13.20 -5.50 -4.72
C ARG A 22 -13.78 -5.09 -6.06
N ARG A 23 -14.54 -5.99 -6.71
CA ARG A 23 -15.18 -5.71 -8.01
C ARG A 23 -16.12 -4.49 -7.96
N LEU A 24 -16.91 -4.36 -6.89
CA LEU A 24 -17.84 -3.25 -6.72
C LEU A 24 -17.13 -1.93 -6.40
N PHE A 25 -16.11 -1.97 -5.54
CA PHE A 25 -15.33 -0.80 -5.16
C PHE A 25 -14.48 -0.28 -6.32
N GLU A 26 -13.84 -1.15 -7.11
CA GLU A 26 -13.11 -0.74 -8.32
C GLU A 26 -14.05 -0.11 -9.37
N LYS A 27 -15.30 -0.57 -9.45
CA LYS A 27 -16.27 -0.09 -10.44
C LYS A 27 -16.98 1.19 -10.04
N TYR A 28 -17.34 1.32 -8.76
CA TYR A 28 -18.24 2.38 -8.29
C TYR A 28 -17.59 3.32 -7.26
N GLY A 29 -16.49 2.91 -6.64
CA GLY A 29 -15.84 3.62 -5.53
C GLY A 29 -16.52 3.36 -4.19
N LEU A 30 -15.75 3.53 -3.10
CA LEU A 30 -16.19 3.27 -1.72
C LEU A 30 -17.51 3.99 -1.35
N GLN A 31 -17.65 5.25 -1.77
CA GLN A 31 -18.80 6.07 -1.39
C GLN A 31 -20.11 5.58 -2.04
N LYS A 32 -20.06 5.16 -3.30
CA LYS A 32 -21.25 4.77 -4.06
C LYS A 32 -21.65 3.31 -3.85
N THR A 33 -20.76 2.46 -3.36
CA THR A 33 -21.08 1.06 -3.03
C THR A 33 -21.80 0.95 -1.68
N THR A 34 -22.88 0.19 -1.64
CA THR A 34 -23.66 -0.06 -0.41
C THR A 34 -23.46 -1.47 0.13
N VAL A 35 -23.63 -1.65 1.45
CA VAL A 35 -23.61 -2.98 2.10
C VAL A 35 -24.67 -3.91 1.49
N ASP A 36 -25.81 -3.36 1.08
CA ASP A 36 -26.89 -4.13 0.47
C ASP A 36 -26.49 -4.71 -0.90
N GLU A 37 -25.80 -3.93 -1.73
CA GLU A 37 -25.28 -4.41 -3.01
C GLU A 37 -24.22 -5.50 -2.83
N ILE A 38 -23.30 -5.33 -1.87
CA ILE A 38 -22.28 -6.32 -1.55
C ILE A 38 -22.92 -7.62 -1.03
N ALA A 39 -23.85 -7.51 -0.07
CA ALA A 39 -24.56 -8.66 0.49
C ALA A 39 -25.34 -9.43 -0.58
N ARG A 40 -26.02 -8.71 -1.48
CA ARG A 40 -26.72 -9.31 -2.63
C ARG A 40 -25.77 -10.02 -3.59
N ALA A 41 -24.59 -9.46 -3.87
CA ALA A 41 -23.60 -10.06 -4.75
C ALA A 41 -23.09 -11.42 -4.23
N VAL A 42 -23.05 -11.60 -2.90
CA VAL A 42 -22.63 -12.84 -2.23
C VAL A 42 -23.80 -13.72 -1.79
N ASN A 43 -25.04 -13.34 -2.14
CA ASN A 43 -26.26 -14.07 -1.79
C ASN A 43 -26.46 -14.26 -0.27
N ILE A 44 -26.17 -13.21 0.51
CA ILE A 44 -26.45 -13.13 1.94
C ILE A 44 -27.38 -11.96 2.26
N SER A 45 -27.98 -11.96 3.45
CA SER A 45 -28.74 -10.82 3.92
C SER A 45 -27.82 -9.66 4.35
N LYS A 46 -28.32 -8.42 4.28
CA LYS A 46 -27.61 -7.26 4.85
C LYS A 46 -27.27 -7.45 6.33
N GLY A 47 -28.16 -8.05 7.12
CA GLY A 47 -27.88 -8.34 8.53
C GLY A 47 -26.73 -9.33 8.73
N SER A 48 -26.61 -10.30 7.82
CA SER A 48 -25.53 -11.29 7.84
C SER A 48 -24.15 -10.72 7.51
N PHE A 49 -24.08 -9.65 6.70
CA PHE A 49 -22.83 -8.95 6.44
C PHE A 49 -22.13 -8.55 7.75
N TYR A 50 -22.92 -8.04 8.70
CA TYR A 50 -22.42 -7.56 9.99
C TYR A 50 -21.92 -8.67 10.93
N ILE A 51 -22.02 -9.93 10.54
CA ILE A 51 -21.35 -11.05 11.22
C ILE A 51 -19.85 -11.09 10.84
N PHE A 52 -19.48 -10.56 9.68
CA PHE A 52 -18.12 -10.60 9.14
C PHE A 52 -17.38 -9.26 9.26
N TYR A 53 -18.09 -8.14 9.10
CA TYR A 53 -17.50 -6.80 9.12
C TYR A 53 -18.42 -5.81 9.84
N GLN A 54 -17.85 -4.93 10.65
CA GLN A 54 -18.56 -3.86 11.33
C GLN A 54 -19.03 -2.77 10.34
N SER A 55 -18.29 -2.57 9.25
CA SER A 55 -18.58 -1.57 8.24
C SER A 55 -18.14 -1.98 6.84
N LYS A 56 -18.61 -1.27 5.81
CA LYS A 56 -18.08 -1.46 4.44
C LYS A 56 -16.67 -0.90 4.31
N GLU A 57 -16.29 0.05 5.18
CA GLU A 57 -14.96 0.64 5.23
C GLU A 57 -13.91 -0.34 5.76
N GLU A 58 -14.27 -1.17 6.75
CA GLU A 58 -13.44 -2.28 7.21
C GLU A 58 -13.22 -3.30 6.08
N LEU A 59 -14.29 -3.71 5.38
CA LEU A 59 -14.16 -4.59 4.22
C LEU A 59 -13.36 -3.94 3.08
N TYR A 60 -13.52 -2.65 2.86
CA TYR A 60 -12.73 -1.91 1.87
C TYR A 60 -11.25 -1.91 2.23
N PHE A 61 -10.92 -1.78 3.52
CA PHE A 61 -9.55 -1.88 3.99
C PHE A 61 -8.96 -3.28 3.76
N ASP A 62 -9.68 -4.36 4.08
CA ASP A 62 -9.21 -5.72 3.77
C ASP A 62 -9.00 -5.92 2.25
N VAL A 63 -9.84 -5.31 1.42
CA VAL A 63 -9.67 -5.31 -0.05
C VAL A 63 -8.40 -4.55 -0.47
N LEU A 64 -8.09 -3.42 0.17
CA LEU A 64 -6.84 -2.68 -0.06
C LEU A 64 -5.63 -3.55 0.33
N GLU A 65 -5.67 -4.22 1.49
CA GLU A 65 -4.57 -5.09 1.93
C GLU A 65 -4.29 -6.24 0.97
N ASP A 66 -5.33 -6.88 0.42
CA ASP A 66 -5.20 -7.96 -0.56
C ASP A 66 -4.50 -7.47 -1.83
N VAL A 67 -4.89 -6.28 -2.30
CA VAL A 67 -4.29 -5.63 -3.47
C VAL A 67 -2.85 -5.19 -3.23
N GLU A 68 -2.57 -4.61 -2.07
CA GLU A 68 -1.23 -4.23 -1.66
C GLU A 68 -0.30 -5.44 -1.62
N ARG A 69 -0.78 -6.58 -1.12
CA ARG A 69 -0.01 -7.83 -1.08
C ARG A 69 0.33 -8.33 -2.48
N GLU A 70 -0.64 -8.34 -3.40
CA GLU A 70 -0.42 -8.68 -4.81
C GLU A 70 0.63 -7.78 -5.48
N PHE A 71 0.69 -6.51 -5.07
CA PHE A 71 1.61 -5.52 -5.60
C PHE A 71 3.01 -5.63 -4.99
N LYS A 72 3.11 -5.72 -3.66
CA LYS A 72 4.37 -5.85 -2.90
C LYS A 72 5.20 -7.03 -3.39
N ASP A 73 4.58 -8.18 -3.61
CA ASP A 73 5.25 -9.38 -4.14
C ASP A 73 5.94 -9.15 -5.50
N LYS A 74 5.36 -8.32 -6.37
CA LYS A 74 5.93 -7.98 -7.68
C LYS A 74 6.99 -6.89 -7.54
N MET A 75 6.70 -5.89 -6.73
CA MET A 75 7.56 -4.73 -6.49
C MET A 75 8.91 -5.13 -5.90
N PHE A 76 8.92 -5.95 -4.85
CA PHE A 76 10.15 -6.46 -4.23
C PHE A 76 10.92 -7.38 -5.17
N LYS A 77 10.27 -8.14 -6.06
CA LYS A 77 10.98 -8.95 -7.06
C LYS A 77 11.67 -8.10 -8.13
N ASN A 78 11.01 -7.06 -8.63
CA ASN A 78 11.49 -6.24 -9.74
C ASN A 78 12.53 -5.19 -9.33
N ALA A 79 12.42 -4.62 -8.13
CA ALA A 79 13.31 -3.56 -7.69
C ALA A 79 14.78 -4.03 -7.57
N PHE A 80 15.03 -5.35 -7.53
CA PHE A 80 16.34 -5.93 -7.21
C PHE A 80 16.82 -6.92 -8.27
N GLU A 81 16.47 -6.69 -9.53
CA GLU A 81 17.05 -7.43 -10.65
C GLU A 81 18.60 -7.34 -10.65
N PRO A 82 19.31 -8.48 -10.76
CA PRO A 82 20.77 -8.50 -10.81
C PRO A 82 21.32 -7.59 -11.91
N GLY A 83 22.27 -6.72 -11.57
CA GLY A 83 22.94 -5.82 -12.52
C GLY A 83 22.35 -4.40 -12.63
N MET A 84 21.25 -4.10 -11.93
CA MET A 84 20.79 -2.72 -11.80
C MET A 84 21.67 -1.91 -10.84
N ASN A 85 21.91 -0.65 -11.21
CA ASN A 85 22.52 0.35 -10.34
C ASN A 85 21.65 0.53 -9.07
N ARG A 86 22.28 0.54 -7.88
CA ARG A 86 21.58 0.51 -6.59
C ARG A 86 20.67 1.72 -6.39
N ARG A 87 21.12 2.91 -6.75
CA ARG A 87 20.32 4.14 -6.68
C ARG A 87 19.13 4.06 -7.63
N LYS A 88 19.33 3.54 -8.85
CA LYS A 88 18.23 3.30 -9.80
C LYS A 88 17.20 2.32 -9.24
N SER A 89 17.64 1.23 -8.62
CA SER A 89 16.77 0.26 -7.93
C SER A 89 15.95 0.90 -6.81
N PHE A 90 16.60 1.69 -5.94
CA PHE A 90 15.90 2.40 -4.87
C PHE A 90 14.88 3.43 -5.39
N LYS A 91 15.25 4.21 -6.41
CA LYS A 91 14.30 5.13 -7.07
C LYS A 91 13.14 4.39 -7.72
N SER A 92 13.40 3.24 -8.35
CA SER A 92 12.35 2.41 -8.96
C SER A 92 11.41 1.82 -7.91
N PHE A 93 11.93 1.41 -6.75
CA PHE A 93 11.11 1.01 -5.61
C PHE A 93 10.19 2.16 -5.19
N LEU A 94 10.73 3.36 -4.92
CA LEU A 94 9.89 4.51 -4.51
C LEU A 94 8.84 4.89 -5.55
N ASN A 95 9.19 4.89 -6.84
CA ASN A 95 8.22 5.19 -7.91
C ASN A 95 7.11 4.14 -7.99
N GLN A 96 7.43 2.84 -7.88
CA GLN A 96 6.41 1.79 -7.87
C GLN A 96 5.44 1.94 -6.67
N MET A 97 5.95 2.38 -5.52
CA MET A 97 5.12 2.62 -4.33
C MET A 97 4.15 3.78 -4.57
N ILE A 98 4.61 4.84 -5.22
CA ILE A 98 3.78 5.99 -5.56
C ILE A 98 2.77 5.63 -6.65
N ASP A 99 3.20 4.86 -7.67
CA ASP A 99 2.33 4.40 -8.74
C ASP A 99 1.18 3.54 -8.19
N LEU A 100 1.44 2.67 -7.20
CA LEU A 100 0.40 1.94 -6.47
C LEU A 100 -0.67 2.89 -5.91
N LEU A 101 -0.24 3.96 -5.24
CA LEU A 101 -1.14 4.93 -4.61
C LEU A 101 -1.91 5.81 -5.60
N ILE A 102 -1.37 6.06 -6.79
CA ILE A 102 -1.97 6.98 -7.78
C ILE A 102 -2.79 6.26 -8.86
N THR A 103 -2.32 5.09 -9.29
CA THR A 103 -2.85 4.43 -10.49
C THR A 103 -3.89 3.36 -10.19
N MET A 104 -3.82 2.73 -9.02
CA MET A 104 -4.77 1.66 -8.68
C MET A 104 -6.16 2.25 -8.39
N PRO A 105 -7.23 1.75 -9.05
CA PRO A 105 -8.58 2.31 -8.89
C PRO A 105 -9.04 2.44 -7.44
N LEU A 106 -8.67 1.48 -6.59
CA LEU A 106 -8.99 1.52 -5.17
C LEU A 106 -8.27 2.68 -4.47
N TYR A 107 -6.93 2.76 -4.57
CA TYR A 107 -6.16 3.84 -3.93
C TYR A 107 -6.44 5.23 -4.50
N LYS A 108 -6.80 5.33 -5.78
CA LYS A 108 -7.14 6.61 -6.41
C LYS A 108 -8.35 7.28 -5.76
N GLU A 109 -9.28 6.50 -5.19
CA GLU A 109 -10.42 7.02 -4.44
C GLU A 109 -10.02 7.53 -3.05
N ILE A 110 -8.82 7.20 -2.56
CA ILE A 110 -8.28 7.69 -1.28
C ILE A 110 -7.63 9.06 -1.53
N THR A 111 -8.15 10.06 -0.84
CA THR A 111 -7.72 11.46 -0.90
C THR A 111 -7.62 12.02 0.51
N SER A 112 -6.98 13.18 0.68
CA SER A 112 -6.97 13.91 1.97
C SER A 112 -8.38 14.04 2.57
N SER A 113 -9.41 14.23 1.74
CA SER A 113 -10.79 14.45 2.19
C SER A 113 -11.49 13.24 2.83
N ASN A 114 -11.05 12.02 2.54
CA ASN A 114 -11.71 10.80 3.03
C ASN A 114 -10.78 9.82 3.74
N TYR A 115 -9.46 10.03 3.67
CA TYR A 115 -8.48 9.17 4.31
C TYR A 115 -8.66 9.13 5.83
N GLU A 116 -8.76 10.29 6.49
CA GLU A 116 -8.99 10.35 7.94
C GLU A 116 -10.32 9.68 8.35
N LEU A 117 -11.36 9.84 7.52
CA LEU A 117 -12.66 9.22 7.77
C LEU A 117 -12.60 7.70 7.65
N LEU A 118 -11.84 7.19 6.66
CA LEU A 118 -11.60 5.77 6.48
C LEU A 118 -10.89 5.21 7.72
N LEU A 119 -9.77 5.82 8.12
CA LEU A 119 -8.99 5.37 9.28
C LEU A 119 -9.82 5.33 10.56
N ARG A 120 -10.66 6.35 10.81
CA ARG A 120 -11.53 6.42 11.99
C ARG A 120 -12.62 5.35 12.05
N LYS A 121 -12.90 4.67 10.95
CA LYS A 121 -13.90 3.60 10.86
C LYS A 121 -13.31 2.20 11.00
N LEU A 122 -11.98 2.10 11.09
CA LEU A 122 -11.29 0.84 11.32
C LEU A 122 -11.15 0.59 12.82
N PRO A 123 -11.15 -0.68 13.25
CA PRO A 123 -10.66 -1.04 14.56
C PRO A 123 -9.20 -0.60 14.72
N GLU A 124 -8.84 -0.07 15.88
CA GLU A 124 -7.47 0.39 16.19
C GLU A 124 -6.44 -0.73 15.97
N GLU A 125 -6.73 -1.92 16.48
CA GLU A 125 -5.91 -3.13 16.31
C GLU A 125 -5.68 -3.46 14.83
N THR A 126 -6.69 -3.34 13.96
CA THR A 126 -6.55 -3.61 12.52
C THR A 126 -5.56 -2.66 11.85
N LEU A 127 -5.59 -1.37 12.21
CA LEU A 127 -4.67 -0.38 11.68
C LEU A 127 -3.25 -0.60 12.20
N GLU A 128 -3.10 -0.88 13.50
CA GLU A 128 -1.80 -1.15 14.12
C GLU A 128 -1.13 -2.40 13.52
N GLU A 129 -1.87 -3.49 13.39
CA GLU A 129 -1.38 -4.74 12.77
C GLU A 129 -0.97 -4.53 11.31
N HIS A 130 -1.71 -3.71 10.57
CA HIS A 130 -1.35 -3.33 9.21
C HIS A 130 -0.03 -2.54 9.18
N MET A 131 0.05 -1.45 9.94
CA MET A 131 1.24 -0.60 9.99
C MET A 131 2.48 -1.39 10.44
N GLN A 132 2.33 -2.29 11.41
CA GLN A 132 3.42 -3.14 11.87
C GLN A 132 3.90 -4.09 10.77
N ARG A 133 2.99 -4.79 10.07
CA ARG A 133 3.35 -5.71 8.97
C ARG A 133 4.12 -4.99 7.87
N ASP A 134 3.65 -3.82 7.46
CA ASP A 134 4.27 -2.98 6.44
C ASP A 134 5.68 -2.54 6.84
N GLN A 135 5.83 -2.09 8.09
CA GLN A 135 7.12 -1.70 8.63
C GLN A 135 8.08 -2.88 8.72
N GLU A 136 7.62 -4.07 9.13
CA GLU A 136 8.48 -5.25 9.25
C GLU A 136 9.05 -5.71 7.91
N GLU A 137 8.25 -5.73 6.84
CA GLU A 137 8.70 -6.13 5.51
C GLU A 137 9.76 -5.17 4.97
N VAL A 138 9.48 -3.87 5.04
CA VAL A 138 10.38 -2.80 4.64
C VAL A 138 11.67 -2.82 5.47
N SER A 139 11.55 -3.01 6.78
CA SER A 139 12.69 -3.04 7.69
C SER A 139 13.61 -4.23 7.42
N LYS A 140 13.06 -5.43 7.25
CA LYS A 140 13.84 -6.63 6.90
C LYS A 140 14.67 -6.39 5.65
N PHE A 141 14.07 -5.73 4.66
CA PHE A 141 14.73 -5.45 3.40
C PHE A 141 15.87 -4.42 3.52
N PHE A 142 15.59 -3.25 4.09
CA PHE A 142 16.60 -2.19 4.16
C PHE A 142 17.68 -2.45 5.22
N ASN A 143 17.40 -3.23 6.26
CA ASN A 143 18.44 -3.74 7.15
C ASN A 143 19.47 -4.58 6.37
N TYR A 144 19.01 -5.48 5.50
CA TYR A 144 19.91 -6.23 4.63
C TYR A 144 20.79 -5.30 3.77
N TRP A 145 20.23 -4.23 3.17
CA TRP A 145 21.00 -3.26 2.38
C TRP A 145 22.04 -2.50 3.22
N MET A 146 21.68 -2.14 4.44
CA MET A 146 22.61 -1.50 5.37
C MET A 146 23.74 -2.44 5.81
N ASP A 147 23.44 -3.72 6.02
CA ASP A 147 24.43 -4.74 6.39
C ASP A 147 25.39 -5.07 5.24
N GLN A 148 24.92 -5.03 3.99
CA GLN A 148 25.76 -5.18 2.80
C GLN A 148 26.61 -3.93 2.50
N GLY A 149 26.41 -2.82 3.21
CA GLY A 149 27.08 -1.54 2.95
C GLY A 149 26.58 -0.83 1.68
N TRP A 150 25.41 -1.23 1.16
CA TRP A 150 24.76 -0.65 -0.02
C TRP A 150 23.96 0.60 0.31
N MET A 151 23.54 0.72 1.56
CA MET A 151 22.82 1.86 2.12
C MET A 151 23.56 2.35 3.37
N LYS A 152 23.55 3.65 3.59
CA LYS A 152 24.03 4.27 4.82
C LYS A 152 23.28 3.68 6.02
N LYS A 153 24.01 3.36 7.09
CA LYS A 153 23.40 2.98 8.37
C LYS A 153 22.63 4.16 8.95
N VAL A 154 21.32 3.99 9.07
CA VAL A 154 20.38 4.95 9.67
C VAL A 154 19.49 4.22 10.66
N ASP A 155 18.82 4.99 11.52
CA ASP A 155 17.77 4.45 12.36
C ASP A 155 16.61 3.92 11.51
N ILE A 156 16.18 2.68 11.75
CA ILE A 156 15.18 2.00 10.91
C ILE A 156 13.77 2.58 11.12
N GLU A 157 13.44 3.05 12.32
CA GLU A 157 12.16 3.69 12.60
C GLU A 157 12.08 5.04 11.88
N ALA A 158 13.19 5.79 11.85
CA ALA A 158 13.30 7.01 11.06
C ALA A 158 13.15 6.76 9.56
N LEU A 159 13.71 5.65 9.04
CA LEU A 159 13.53 5.26 7.64
C LEU A 159 12.07 4.91 7.32
N ASN A 160 11.39 4.17 8.20
CA ASN A 160 9.97 3.88 8.08
C ASN A 160 9.12 5.17 8.11
N GLY A 161 9.48 6.13 8.99
CA GLY A 161 8.86 7.45 9.02
C GLY A 161 9.00 8.23 7.71
N LEU A 162 10.14 8.10 7.03
CA LEU A 162 10.33 8.70 5.70
C LEU A 162 9.42 8.07 4.64
N PHE A 163 9.26 6.75 4.63
CA PHE A 163 8.31 6.10 3.70
C PHE A 163 6.87 6.48 4.00
N LEU A 164 6.47 6.52 5.27
CA LEU A 164 5.16 7.00 5.69
C LEU A 164 4.93 8.45 5.24
N SER A 165 5.94 9.32 5.35
CA SER A 165 5.84 10.70 4.87
C SER A 165 5.57 10.80 3.37
N LEU A 166 6.11 9.87 2.56
CA LEU A 166 5.84 9.81 1.13
C LEU A 166 4.38 9.37 0.86
N ILE A 167 3.86 8.41 1.61
CA ILE A 167 2.44 8.00 1.51
C ILE A 167 1.54 9.21 1.81
N HIS A 168 1.79 9.92 2.90
CA HIS A 168 1.03 11.12 3.23
C HIS A 168 1.16 12.20 2.16
N PHE A 169 2.37 12.45 1.63
CA PHE A 169 2.59 13.40 0.55
C PHE A 169 1.76 13.08 -0.70
N VAL A 170 1.65 11.81 -1.07
CA VAL A 170 0.87 11.37 -2.24
C VAL A 170 -0.64 11.40 -1.99
N ILE A 171 -1.11 11.00 -0.81
CA ILE A 171 -2.54 11.03 -0.45
C ILE A 171 -3.05 12.47 -0.39
N HIS A 172 -2.21 13.40 0.09
CA HIS A 172 -2.54 14.81 0.24
C HIS A 172 -2.13 15.65 -0.97
N ARG A 173 -1.82 15.04 -2.13
CA ARG A 173 -1.38 15.74 -3.35
C ARG A 173 -2.33 16.89 -3.77
N ASP A 174 -3.63 16.74 -3.52
CA ASP A 174 -4.66 17.73 -3.85
C ASP A 174 -4.59 18.99 -2.97
N ASP A 175 -3.88 18.93 -1.84
CA ASP A 175 -3.66 20.08 -0.95
C ASP A 175 -2.49 20.95 -1.46
N PHE A 176 -1.64 20.41 -2.33
CA PHE A 176 -0.46 21.10 -2.90
C PHE A 176 -0.78 21.95 -4.15
N LYS A 177 -2.01 22.48 -4.25
CA LYS A 177 -2.45 23.32 -5.38
C LYS A 177 -1.49 24.49 -5.62
N GLY A 178 -1.10 24.69 -6.88
CA GLY A 178 -0.18 25.75 -7.29
C GLY A 178 1.31 25.37 -7.19
N SER A 179 1.63 24.18 -6.67
CA SER A 179 2.96 23.58 -6.79
C SER A 179 3.03 22.61 -7.98
N ASN A 180 4.25 22.27 -8.40
CA ASN A 180 4.46 21.19 -9.35
C ASN A 180 4.70 19.88 -8.58
N PHE A 181 3.62 19.15 -8.31
CA PHE A 181 3.65 17.90 -7.53
C PHE A 181 4.63 16.88 -8.12
N GLU A 182 4.60 16.66 -9.45
CA GLU A 182 5.50 15.72 -10.11
C GLU A 182 6.97 16.10 -9.94
N ALA A 183 7.30 17.38 -10.13
CA ALA A 183 8.67 17.85 -9.92
C ALA A 183 9.10 17.76 -8.44
N ALA A 184 8.21 18.05 -7.49
CA ALA A 184 8.49 17.91 -6.06
C ALA A 184 8.71 16.45 -5.66
N LYS A 185 7.88 15.53 -6.18
CA LYS A 185 8.03 14.08 -6.03
C LYS A 185 9.39 13.61 -6.54
N ASP A 186 9.79 14.02 -7.74
CA ASP A 186 11.07 13.63 -8.33
C ASP A 186 12.25 14.15 -7.49
N LEU A 187 12.20 15.41 -7.04
CA LEU A 187 13.20 15.99 -6.15
C LEU A 187 13.30 15.24 -4.82
N TRP A 188 12.16 14.84 -4.24
CA TRP A 188 12.12 14.09 -2.99
C TRP A 188 12.80 12.71 -3.13
N ILE A 189 12.44 11.97 -4.18
CA ILE A 189 13.03 10.67 -4.50
C ILE A 189 14.53 10.80 -4.72
N ASP A 190 14.96 11.81 -5.49
CA ASP A 190 16.36 12.05 -5.80
C ASP A 190 17.17 12.43 -4.57
N ALA A 191 16.65 13.32 -3.72
CA ALA A 191 17.30 13.71 -2.48
C ALA A 191 17.50 12.51 -1.56
N LEU A 192 16.47 11.67 -1.38
CA LEU A 192 16.55 10.52 -0.51
C LEU A 192 17.51 9.46 -1.06
N ALA A 193 17.44 9.17 -2.35
CA ALA A 193 18.31 8.19 -3.00
C ALA A 193 19.79 8.62 -2.97
N ASN A 194 20.07 9.91 -3.14
CA ASN A 194 21.43 10.44 -3.07
C ASN A 194 21.99 10.43 -1.65
N TYR A 195 21.14 10.62 -0.64
CA TYR A 195 21.56 10.60 0.76
C TYR A 195 21.78 9.18 1.31
N LEU A 196 20.87 8.26 1.00
CA LEU A 196 20.88 6.92 1.59
C LEU A 196 21.75 5.92 0.83
N ILE A 197 21.79 5.97 -0.51
CA ILE A 197 22.38 4.90 -1.31
C ILE A 197 23.87 5.15 -1.56
N ILE A 198 24.67 4.16 -1.19
CA ILE A 198 26.11 4.10 -1.45
C ILE A 198 26.30 3.36 -2.77
N GLU A 199 26.91 4.01 -3.75
CA GLU A 199 27.25 3.39 -5.04
C GLU A 199 28.59 2.68 -4.97
N ASP A 200 28.80 1.66 -5.82
CA ASP A 200 30.12 1.08 -5.97
C ASP A 200 30.91 1.98 -6.91
N ASP A 201 32.05 2.50 -6.45
CA ASP A 201 32.98 3.35 -7.23
C ASP A 201 33.41 2.72 -8.58
N LYS A 202 33.10 1.44 -8.82
CA LYS A 202 33.46 0.71 -10.04
C LYS A 202 32.45 0.80 -11.19
N ALA A 203 31.27 1.38 -10.99
CA ALA A 203 30.27 1.47 -12.05
C ALA A 203 30.51 2.64 -13.04
N GLU A 204 31.36 3.62 -12.69
CA GLU A 204 31.69 4.74 -13.57
C GLU A 204 32.79 4.40 -14.60
N GLU A 205 33.64 3.40 -14.35
CA GLU A 205 34.73 3.04 -15.27
C GLU A 205 34.29 2.25 -16.52
N ILE A 206 33.07 1.69 -16.55
CA ILE A 206 32.61 0.87 -17.68
C ILE A 206 31.98 1.74 -18.80
N LYS A 207 31.74 3.04 -18.57
CA LYS A 207 31.23 3.95 -19.62
C LYS A 207 32.30 4.75 -20.35
N VAL A 208 33.58 4.51 -20.08
CA VAL A 208 34.70 5.13 -20.80
C VAL A 208 35.64 4.04 -21.33
N LYS A 209 35.13 3.16 -22.19
CA LYS A 209 35.92 2.45 -23.20
C LYS A 209 35.12 2.25 -24.47
#